data_AF-A0A2E3W0R0-F1
#
_entry.id   AF-A0A2E3W0R0-F1
#
_cell.length_a   1.000
_cell.length_b   1.000
_cell.length_c   1.000
_cell.angle_alpha   90.00
_cell.angle_beta   90.00
_cell.angle_gamma   90.00
#
_symmetry.space_group_name_H-M   'P 1'
#
loop_
_entity.id
_entity.type
_entity.pdbx_description
1 polymer ?
#
loop_
_entity_poly.entity_id
_entity_poly.type
_entity_poly.pdbx_seq_one_letter_code
_entity_poly.pdbx_strand_id
1 'polypeptide(L)' 'MKRIKKKSWTEIVAAQKDEAKTYKTSNSFYVGEYIDHKKFGVGYIQDSFGNKVEVLFEDKVRTLIHMVMF' A
#
# COMPACT_ATOMS: atom_id res chain seq x y z
N MET A 1 24.56 8.13 14.74
CA MET A 1 23.68 7.00 14.32
C MET A 1 22.36 7.57 13.78
N LYS A 2 22.15 7.57 12.46
CA LYS A 2 20.87 7.98 11.86
C LYS A 2 19.88 6.84 12.10
N ARG A 3 18.99 7.00 13.08
CA ARG A 3 17.81 6.12 13.27
C ARG A 3 17.00 6.22 11.97
N ILE A 4 17.05 5.17 11.15
CA ILE A 4 16.12 5.01 10.03
C ILE A 4 14.75 4.86 10.70
N LYS A 5 13.99 5.96 10.76
CA LYS A 5 12.62 5.94 11.27
C LYS A 5 11.82 5.05 10.31
N LYS A 6 11.53 3.81 10.71
CA LYS A 6 10.40 3.07 10.15
C LYS A 6 9.19 3.96 10.37
N LYS A 7 8.71 4.62 9.33
CA LYS A 7 7.48 5.41 9.40
C LYS A 7 6.41 4.50 9.99
N SER A 8 5.89 4.88 11.15
CA SER A 8 4.82 4.12 11.78
C SER A 8 3.55 4.29 10.95
N TRP A 9 2.69 3.27 10.93
CA TRP A 9 1.38 3.31 10.28
C TRP A 9 0.67 4.66 10.51
N THR A 10 0.71 5.15 11.75
CA THR A 10 0.20 6.46 12.19
C THR A 10 0.70 7.68 11.39
N GLU A 11 1.95 7.71 10.93
CA GLU A 11 2.48 8.82 10.12
C GLU A 11 2.02 8.72 8.66
N ILE A 12 1.71 7.51 8.20
CA ILE A 12 1.34 7.20 6.81
C ILE A 12 -0.16 7.48 6.59
N VAL A 13 -1.06 7.01 7.46
CA VAL A 13 -2.52 7.22 7.27
C VAL A 13 -2.98 8.64 7.58
N ALA A 14 -2.22 9.41 8.37
CA ALA A 14 -2.56 10.80 8.67
C ALA A 14 -2.46 11.72 7.43
N ALA A 15 -1.73 11.29 6.39
CA ALA A 15 -1.45 12.12 5.23
C ALA A 15 -2.52 12.05 4.14
N GLN A 16 -3.21 10.91 3.93
CA GLN A 16 -4.20 10.77 2.86
C GLN A 16 -5.04 9.50 3.02
N LYS A 17 -6.25 9.66 3.59
CA LYS A 17 -7.30 8.63 3.50
C LYS A 17 -8.17 8.81 2.25
N ASP A 18 -8.27 10.05 1.75
CA ASP A 18 -9.14 10.43 0.64
C ASP A 18 -8.60 10.04 -0.75
N GLU A 19 -7.29 9.78 -0.87
CA GLU A 19 -6.67 9.37 -2.14
C GLU A 19 -6.52 7.85 -2.30
N ALA A 20 -7.08 7.07 -1.36
CA ALA A 20 -7.00 5.62 -1.42
C ALA A 20 -7.83 5.07 -2.58
N LYS A 21 -7.16 4.41 -3.55
CA LYS A 21 -7.81 3.77 -4.69
C LYS A 21 -8.42 2.43 -4.29
N THR A 22 -9.64 2.14 -4.70
CA THR A 22 -10.23 0.82 -4.45
C THR A 22 -9.37 -0.29 -5.06
N TYR A 23 -8.95 -1.24 -4.24
CA TYR A 23 -8.14 -2.37 -4.68
C TYR A 23 -8.93 -3.27 -5.64
N LYS A 24 -8.35 -3.49 -6.83
CA LYS A 24 -8.81 -4.44 -7.83
C LYS A 24 -7.59 -5.08 -8.47
N THR A 25 -7.61 -6.39 -8.66
CA THR A 25 -6.53 -7.13 -9.32
C THR A 25 -6.30 -6.69 -10.78
N SER A 26 -7.30 -6.10 -11.42
CA SER A 26 -7.23 -5.53 -12.78
C SER A 26 -6.56 -4.16 -12.84
N ASN A 27 -6.36 -3.49 -11.70
CA ASN A 27 -5.77 -2.17 -11.67
C ASN A 27 -4.25 -2.28 -11.49
N SER A 28 -3.54 -1.32 -12.05
CA SER A 28 -2.12 -1.10 -11.76
C SER A 28 -2.00 -0.22 -10.53
N PHE A 29 -1.04 -0.54 -9.68
CA PHE A 29 -0.73 0.21 -8.46
C PHE A 29 0.76 0.40 -8.33
N TYR A 30 1.17 1.51 -7.73
CA TYR A 30 2.58 1.89 -7.62
C TYR A 30 2.99 2.16 -6.17
N VAL A 31 4.28 2.04 -5.91
CA VAL A 31 4.88 2.36 -4.61
C VAL A 31 4.59 3.82 -4.27
N GLY A 32 4.13 4.06 -3.04
CA GLY A 32 3.71 5.38 -2.58
C GLY A 32 2.21 5.62 -2.67
N GLU A 33 1.45 4.77 -3.35
CA GLU A 33 -0.01 4.90 -3.42
C GLU A 33 -0.72 4.26 -2.22
N TYR A 34 -1.90 4.79 -1.92
CA TYR A 34 -2.83 4.21 -0.98
C TYR A 34 -3.89 3.41 -1.72
N ILE A 35 -4.22 2.24 -1.18
CA ILE A 35 -5.29 1.40 -1.68
C ILE A 35 -6.30 1.13 -0.59
N ASP A 36 -7.57 0.98 -0.95
CA ASP A 36 -8.62 0.51 -0.05
C ASP A 36 -9.06 -0.91 -0.44
N HIS A 37 -8.77 -1.87 0.43
CA HIS A 37 -9.12 -3.26 0.24
C HIS A 37 -10.35 -3.64 1.07
N LYS A 38 -11.41 -4.12 0.42
CA LYS A 38 -12.71 -4.45 1.06
C LYS A 38 -12.63 -5.27 2.36
N LYS A 39 -11.64 -6.16 2.51
CA LYS A 39 -11.43 -6.98 3.71
C LYS A 39 -10.41 -6.43 4.71
N PHE A 40 -9.48 -5.58 4.26
CA PHE A 40 -8.31 -5.17 5.06
C PHE A 40 -8.29 -3.67 5.36
N GLY A 41 -9.17 -2.90 4.72
CA GLY A 41 -9.23 -1.46 4.79
C GLY A 41 -8.14 -0.79 3.95
N VAL A 42 -7.82 0.44 4.34
CA VAL A 42 -6.78 1.24 3.70
C VAL A 42 -5.41 0.60 3.95
N GLY A 43 -4.59 0.55 2.92
CA GLY A 43 -3.22 0.08 2.93
C GLY A 43 -2.32 0.99 2.11
N TYR A 44 -1.05 1.08 2.49
CA TYR A 44 -0.03 1.87 1.81
C TYR A 44 0.93 0.95 1.08
N ILE A 45 1.15 1.20 -0.21
CA ILE A 45 2.08 0.40 -1.01
C ILE A 45 3.50 0.87 -0.72
N GLN A 46 4.26 0.02 -0.03
CA GLN A 46 5.64 0.31 0.33
C GLN A 46 6.65 -0.31 -0.65
N ASP A 47 6.25 -1.34 -1.41
CA ASP A 47 7.10 -1.97 -2.41
C ASP A 47 6.28 -2.61 -3.56
N SER A 48 6.90 -2.84 -4.71
CA SER A 48 6.32 -3.56 -5.84
C SER A 48 7.35 -4.41 -6.57
N PHE A 49 6.95 -5.63 -6.93
CA PHE A 49 7.82 -6.62 -7.57
C PHE A 49 7.03 -7.49 -8.55
N GLY A 50 7.28 -7.28 -9.85
CA GLY A 50 6.52 -7.94 -10.91
C GLY A 50 5.04 -7.64 -10.76
N ASN A 51 4.20 -8.68 -10.77
CA ASN A 51 2.75 -8.56 -10.60
C ASN A 51 2.25 -8.56 -9.15
N LYS A 52 3.12 -8.21 -8.21
CA LYS A 52 2.81 -8.17 -6.79
C LYS A 52 3.22 -6.84 -6.19
N VAL A 53 2.43 -6.38 -5.23
CA VAL A 53 2.69 -5.18 -4.44
C VAL A 53 2.69 -5.53 -2.97
N GLU A 54 3.63 -4.98 -2.23
CA GLU A 54 3.69 -5.08 -0.79
C GLU A 54 2.97 -3.89 -0.16
N VAL A 55 1.89 -4.21 0.56
CA VAL A 55 0.98 -3.24 1.12
C VAL A 55 1.03 -3.34 2.64
N LEU A 56 1.43 -2.26 3.27
CA LEU A 56 1.34 -2.07 4.71
C LEU A 56 -0.12 -1.76 5.04
N PHE A 57 -0.78 -2.62 5.80
CA PHE A 57 -2.07 -2.33 6.43
C PHE A 57 -1.88 -2.04 7.91
N GLU A 58 -2.94 -1.55 8.57
CA GLU A 58 -2.96 -1.25 10.01
C GLU A 58 -2.55 -2.43 10.88
N ASP A 59 -3.05 -3.62 10.54
CA ASP A 59 -2.77 -4.86 11.25
C ASP A 59 -1.37 -5.40 10.90
N LYS A 60 -1.09 -5.55 9.60
CA LYS A 60 0.16 -6.13 9.10
C LYS A 60 0.45 -5.81 7.65
N VAL A 61 1.70 -6.05 7.25
CA VAL A 61 2.13 -6.05 5.85
C VAL A 61 1.56 -7.28 5.13
N ARG A 62 1.04 -7.09 3.93
CA ARG A 62 0.53 -8.16 3.06
C ARG A 62 0.96 -7.91 1.62
N THR A 63 1.24 -8.99 0.92
CA THR A 63 1.49 -8.95 -0.52
C THR A 63 0.18 -9.16 -1.27
N LEU A 64 -0.17 -8.25 -2.18
CA LEU A 64 -1.32 -8.35 -3.06
C LEU A 64 -0.89 -8.50 -4.51
N ILE A 65 -1.76 -9.08 -5.33
CA ILE A 65 -1.54 -9.19 -6.78
C ILE A 65 -2.20 -7.98 -7.45
N HIS A 66 -1.56 -7.43 -8.46
CA HIS A 66 -2.11 -6.36 -9.28
C HIS A 66 -1.79 -6.61 -10.76
N MET A 67 -2.44 -5.87 -11.65
CA MET A 67 -2.13 -5.92 -13.07
C MET A 67 -0.90 -5.05 -13.32
N VAL A 68 0.08 -5.58 -14.05
CA VAL A 68 1.23 -4.81 -14.53
C VAL A 68 0.98 -4.53 -15.99
N MET A 69 0.78 -3.25 -16.31
CA MET A 69 0.82 -2.80 -17.69
C MET A 69 2.30 -2.52 -17.99
N PHE A 70 2.90 -3.36 -18.84
CA PHE A 70 4.24 -3.13 -19.40
C PHE A 70 4.17 -2.13 -20.55
#